data_AF-A0A7J5XXE1-F1
#
_entry.id   AF-A0A7J5XXE1-F1
#
_cell.length_a   1.000
_cell.length_b   1.000
_cell.length_c   1.000
_cell.angle_alpha   90.00
_cell.angle_beta   90.00
_cell.angle_gamma   90.00
#
_symmetry.space_group_name_H-M   'P 1'
#
loop_
_entity.id
_entity.type
_entity.pdbx_description
1 polymer ?
#
loop_
_entity_poly.entity_id
_entity_poly.type
_entity_poly.pdbx_seq_one_letter_code
_entity_poly.pdbx_strand_id
1 'polypeptide(L)'
;MQIFVKTLTGKTITLEVEPSDTIENVKAKIQDKEGCVEVLRKGRRSLTTPKKNKHKRKKVKLAVLKYYKVDENGKIHRLRRECPADECGAGVFMASHFDRHYCGKCCLTYCFNKPEDK
;
A
#
# COMPACT_ATOMS: atom_id res chain seq x y z
N MET A 1 45.66 28.20 -1.97
CA MET A 1 45.20 29.18 -0.95
C MET A 1 44.01 28.61 -0.23
N GLN A 2 43.91 28.78 1.09
CA GLN A 2 42.76 28.27 1.86
C GLN A 2 41.75 29.40 2.10
N ILE A 3 40.48 29.13 1.82
CA ILE A 3 39.38 30.08 2.06
C ILE A 3 38.31 29.44 2.94
N PHE A 4 37.65 30.28 3.76
CA PHE A 4 36.55 29.90 4.62
C PHE A 4 35.25 30.48 4.10
N VAL A 5 34.29 29.61 3.76
CA VAL A 5 32.99 30.02 3.24
C VAL A 5 31.92 29.67 4.27
N LYS A 6 31.16 30.66 4.72
CA LYS A 6 29.93 30.44 5.48
C LYS A 6 28.79 30.20 4.51
N THR A 7 28.16 29.04 4.59
CA THR A 7 27.04 28.72 3.72
C THR A 7 25.71 29.16 4.33
N LEU A 8 24.65 29.20 3.52
CA LEU A 8 23.30 29.62 3.96
C LEU A 8 22.74 28.74 5.08
N THR A 9 23.26 27.52 5.24
CA THR A 9 22.91 26.60 6.33
C THR A 9 23.65 26.89 7.65
N GLY A 10 24.48 27.95 7.68
CA GLY A 10 25.26 28.36 8.85
C GLY A 10 26.53 27.54 9.09
N LYS A 11 26.87 26.60 8.19
CA LYS A 11 28.09 25.78 8.29
C LYS A 11 29.27 26.54 7.68
N THR A 12 30.45 26.40 8.29
CA THR A 12 31.70 26.95 7.74
C THR A 12 32.47 25.83 7.03
N ILE A 13 32.75 26.02 5.75
CA ILE A 13 33.45 25.04 4.91
C ILE A 13 34.84 25.56 4.58
N THR A 14 35.85 24.71 4.73
CA THR A 14 37.22 24.98 4.30
C THR A 14 37.43 24.50 2.87
N LEU A 15 37.95 25.37 2.01
CA LEU A 15 38.26 25.06 0.61
C LEU A 15 39.70 25.40 0.30
N GLU A 16 40.36 24.48 -0.40
CA GLU A 16 41.65 24.71 -1.02
C GLU A 16 41.40 25.13 -2.47
N VAL A 17 41.79 26.36 -2.77
CA VAL A 17 41.55 27.01 -4.06
C VAL A 17 42.89 27.45 -4.64
N GLU A 18 43.08 27.22 -5.94
CA GLU A 18 44.22 27.76 -6.67
C GLU A 18 43.86 29.12 -7.29
N PRO A 19 44.81 30.06 -7.43
CA PRO A 19 44.52 31.35 -8.08
C PRO A 19 44.10 31.24 -9.56
N SER A 20 44.30 30.07 -10.16
CA SER A 20 43.82 29.68 -11.50
C SER A 20 42.36 29.20 -11.53
N ASP A 21 41.77 28.86 -10.38
CA ASP A 21 40.39 28.39 -10.30
C ASP A 21 39.41 29.53 -10.64
N THR A 22 38.47 29.24 -11.54
CA THR A 22 37.37 30.16 -11.83
C THR A 22 36.31 30.10 -10.73
N ILE A 23 35.48 31.14 -10.66
CA ILE A 23 34.36 31.22 -9.70
C ILE A 23 33.38 30.04 -9.86
N GLU A 24 33.20 29.56 -11.08
CA GLU A 24 32.33 28.40 -11.37
C GLU A 24 32.88 27.12 -10.73
N ASN A 25 34.19 26.88 -10.84
CA ASN A 25 34.85 25.74 -10.21
C ASN A 25 34.76 25.80 -8.68
N VAL A 26 34.90 27.01 -8.10
CA VAL A 26 34.76 27.20 -6.66
C VAL A 26 33.33 26.91 -6.19
N LYS A 27 32.31 27.34 -6.96
CA LYS A 27 30.90 27.02 -6.66
C LYS A 27 30.61 25.52 -6.72
N ALA A 28 31.18 24.80 -7.68
CA ALA A 28 31.06 23.34 -7.77
C ALA A 28 31.67 22.64 -6.54
N LYS A 29 32.91 23.01 -6.16
CA LYS A 29 33.59 22.47 -4.97
C LYS A 29 32.80 22.69 -3.67
N ILE A 30 32.04 23.78 -3.55
CA ILE A 30 31.15 24.04 -2.41
C ILE A 30 29.98 23.06 -2.40
N GLN A 31 29.29 22.90 -3.53
CA GLN A 31 28.11 22.03 -3.64
C GLN A 31 28.46 20.56 -3.33
N ASP A 32 29.61 20.08 -3.80
CA ASP A 32 30.06 18.71 -3.55
C ASP A 32 30.31 18.44 -2.06
N LYS A 33 30.96 19.38 -1.36
CA LYS A 33 31.23 19.24 0.07
C LYS A 33 29.96 19.37 0.92
N GLU A 34 29.03 20.26 0.56
CA GLU A 34 27.75 20.38 1.26
C GLU A 34 26.89 19.13 1.09
N GLY A 35 26.77 18.62 -0.14
CA GLY A 35 25.94 17.46 -0.45
C GLY A 35 26.40 16.17 0.23
N CYS A 36 27.71 16.01 0.43
CA CYS A 36 28.27 14.75 0.96
C CYS A 36 28.18 14.63 2.50
N VAL A 37 28.26 15.75 3.23
CA VAL A 37 28.32 15.73 4.71
C VAL A 37 26.99 15.31 5.36
N GLU A 38 25.85 15.62 4.76
CA GLU A 38 24.55 15.23 5.33
C GLU A 38 24.20 13.76 5.11
N VAL A 39 24.72 13.14 4.05
CA VAL A 39 24.33 11.77 3.66
C VAL A 39 24.93 10.71 4.59
N LEU A 40 26.10 10.97 5.19
CA LEU A 40 26.84 9.97 5.95
C LEU A 40 26.38 9.76 7.40
N ARG A 41 25.55 10.64 7.99
CA ARG A 41 25.15 10.55 9.42
C ARG A 41 23.91 9.70 9.73
N LYS A 42 23.12 9.28 8.74
CA LYS A 42 21.98 8.38 8.96
C LYS A 42 22.30 7.00 8.41
N GLY A 43 22.74 6.09 9.29
CA GLY A 43 22.93 4.68 8.98
C GLY A 43 21.65 4.08 8.38
N ARG A 44 21.71 3.64 7.12
CA ARG A 44 20.58 2.99 6.44
C ARG A 44 20.52 1.55 6.92
N ARG A 45 19.41 1.15 7.53
CA ARG A 45 19.15 -0.27 7.83
C ARG A 45 19.10 -1.04 6.51
N SER A 46 19.89 -2.09 6.38
CA SER A 46 19.82 -2.99 5.22
C SER A 46 18.54 -3.80 5.31
N LEU A 47 17.72 -3.74 4.27
CA LEU A 47 16.49 -4.52 4.15
C LEU A 47 16.78 -5.72 3.22
N THR A 48 16.59 -6.94 3.71
CA THR A 48 16.86 -8.18 2.94
C THR A 48 15.77 -8.52 1.93
N THR A 49 14.53 -8.05 2.15
CA THR A 49 13.38 -8.34 1.30
C THR A 49 12.59 -7.08 0.99
N PRO A 50 12.10 -6.89 -0.25
CA PRO A 50 11.35 -5.69 -0.60
C PRO A 50 10.12 -5.54 0.30
N LYS A 51 9.81 -4.29 0.66
CA LYS A 51 8.66 -3.98 1.52
C LYS A 51 7.36 -4.46 0.86
N LYS A 52 6.64 -5.34 1.54
CA LYS A 52 5.37 -5.88 1.06
C LYS A 52 4.32 -4.78 0.88
N ASN A 53 3.75 -4.69 -0.32
CA ASN A 53 2.59 -3.86 -0.59
C ASN A 53 1.40 -4.27 0.30
N LYS A 54 0.81 -3.30 1.00
CA LYS A 54 -0.33 -3.53 1.90
C LYS A 54 -1.61 -3.76 1.10
N HIS A 55 -2.47 -4.67 1.57
CA HIS A 55 -3.78 -4.90 0.95
C HIS A 55 -4.64 -3.65 1.04
N LYS A 56 -5.16 -3.20 -0.10
CA LYS A 56 -6.13 -2.11 -0.19
C LYS A 56 -7.52 -2.70 -0.44
N ARG A 57 -8.54 -2.26 0.31
CA ARG A 57 -9.93 -2.69 0.09
C ARG A 57 -10.42 -2.20 -1.28
N LYS A 58 -10.93 -3.11 -2.10
CA LYS A 58 -11.56 -2.77 -3.39
C LYS A 58 -12.96 -2.23 -3.11
N LYS A 59 -13.24 -0.99 -3.55
CA LYS A 59 -14.58 -0.38 -3.46
C LYS A 59 -15.36 -0.69 -4.74
N VAL A 60 -16.23 -1.70 -4.69
CA VAL A 60 -17.12 -2.04 -5.82
C VAL A 60 -18.43 -1.28 -5.64
N LYS A 61 -18.75 -0.40 -6.58
CA LYS A 61 -20.02 0.37 -6.56
C LYS A 61 -21.20 -0.60 -6.72
N LEU A 62 -22.27 -0.36 -5.95
CA LEU A 62 -23.54 -1.10 -6.04
C LEU A 62 -23.41 -2.63 -5.96
N ALA A 63 -22.49 -3.13 -5.13
CA ALA A 63 -22.21 -4.57 -5.01
C ALA A 63 -23.45 -5.41 -4.63
N VAL A 64 -24.41 -4.82 -3.90
CA VAL A 64 -25.63 -5.48 -3.41
C VAL A 64 -26.60 -5.82 -4.55
N LEU A 65 -26.67 -5.01 -5.61
CA LEU A 65 -27.59 -5.26 -6.74
C LEU A 65 -27.26 -6.55 -7.48
N LYS A 66 -26.00 -7.02 -7.41
CA LYS A 66 -25.57 -8.29 -8.02
C LYS A 66 -26.24 -9.51 -7.38
N TYR A 67 -26.93 -9.37 -6.25
CA TYR A 67 -27.58 -10.48 -5.55
C TYR A 67 -29.04 -10.66 -5.97
N TYR A 68 -29.57 -9.74 -6.78
CA TYR A 68 -30.95 -9.74 -7.21
C TYR A 68 -31.02 -9.82 -8.74
N LYS A 69 -32.00 -10.57 -9.24
CA LYS A 69 -32.41 -10.59 -10.63
C LYS A 69 -33.84 -10.11 -10.71
N VAL A 70 -34.10 -9.08 -11.51
CA VAL A 70 -35.45 -8.56 -11.74
C VAL A 70 -35.91 -9.09 -13.08
N ASP A 71 -37.06 -9.76 -13.09
CA ASP A 71 -37.68 -10.20 -14.33
C ASP A 71 -38.55 -9.09 -14.93
N GLU A 72 -38.95 -9.26 -16.19
CA GLU A 72 -39.77 -8.30 -16.95
C GLU A 72 -41.12 -8.00 -16.28
N ASN A 73 -41.65 -8.96 -15.51
CA ASN A 73 -42.88 -8.81 -14.73
C ASN A 73 -42.69 -8.07 -13.39
N GLY A 74 -41.49 -7.57 -13.10
CA GLY A 74 -41.15 -6.90 -11.85
C GLY A 74 -40.97 -7.84 -10.65
N LYS A 75 -40.94 -9.17 -10.87
CA LYS A 75 -40.64 -10.14 -9.82
C LYS A 75 -39.14 -10.15 -9.52
N ILE A 76 -38.78 -10.21 -8.23
CA ILE A 76 -37.39 -10.18 -7.77
C ILE A 76 -36.96 -11.58 -7.31
N HIS A 77 -35.93 -12.12 -7.95
CA HIS A 77 -35.28 -13.37 -7.59
C HIS A 77 -33.95 -13.13 -6.88
N ARG A 78 -33.73 -13.81 -5.75
CA ARG A 78 -32.46 -13.76 -5.00
C ARG A 78 -31.48 -14.79 -5.56
N LEU A 79 -30.28 -14.35 -5.94
CA LEU A 79 -29.24 -15.19 -6.54
C LEU A 79 -28.31 -15.84 -5.49
N ARG A 80 -28.38 -15.42 -4.24
CA ARG A 80 -27.55 -15.93 -3.14
C ARG A 80 -28.39 -16.44 -1.98
N ARG A 81 -27.86 -17.45 -1.28
CA ARG A 81 -28.43 -17.99 -0.04
C ARG A 81 -28.28 -16.98 1.11
N GLU A 82 -29.32 -16.85 1.92
CA GLU A 82 -29.27 -16.10 3.19
C GLU A 82 -28.65 -16.94 4.30
N CYS A 83 -27.97 -16.29 5.24
CA CYS A 83 -27.40 -16.97 6.39
C CYS A 83 -28.52 -17.48 7.31
N PRO A 84 -28.47 -18.75 7.77
CA PRO A 84 -29.51 -19.30 8.65
C PRO A 84 -29.28 -19.01 10.15
N ALA A 85 -28.17 -18.36 10.51
CA ALA A 85 -27.87 -18.05 11.90
C ALA A 85 -28.79 -16.93 12.40
N ASP A 86 -29.32 -17.04 13.62
CA ASP A 86 -30.26 -16.06 14.19
C ASP A 86 -29.67 -14.64 14.29
N GLU A 87 -28.35 -14.53 14.51
CA GLU A 87 -27.63 -13.26 14.50
C GLU A 87 -27.49 -12.63 13.10
N CYS A 88 -27.66 -13.45 12.06
CA CYS A 88 -27.50 -13.11 10.66
C CYS A 88 -28.82 -13.37 9.91
N GLY A 89 -29.87 -12.63 10.29
CA GLY A 89 -31.20 -12.74 9.69
C GLY A 89 -31.31 -12.28 8.22
N ALA A 90 -32.56 -12.06 7.81
CA ALA A 90 -32.94 -11.71 6.44
C ALA A 90 -32.10 -10.54 5.88
N GLY A 91 -31.62 -10.69 4.64
CA GLY A 91 -30.74 -9.72 3.98
C GLY A 91 -29.23 -9.93 4.19
N VAL A 92 -28.80 -10.84 5.07
CA VAL A 92 -27.39 -11.25 5.16
C VAL A 92 -27.12 -12.41 4.20
N PHE A 93 -26.57 -12.08 3.02
CA PHE A 93 -26.25 -13.08 2.00
C PHE A 93 -24.89 -13.75 2.25
N MET A 94 -24.85 -15.07 2.11
CA MET A 94 -23.61 -15.84 2.12
C MET A 94 -22.84 -15.61 0.80
N ALA A 95 -21.52 -15.49 0.89
CA ALA A 95 -20.62 -15.46 -0.24
C ALA A 95 -20.52 -16.86 -0.86
N SER A 96 -20.78 -16.95 -2.16
CA SER A 96 -20.54 -18.17 -2.93
C SER A 96 -19.08 -18.19 -3.39
N HIS A 97 -18.30 -19.09 -2.80
CA HIS A 97 -16.99 -19.50 -3.29
C HIS A 97 -17.13 -20.78 -4.11
N PHE A 98 -16.04 -21.22 -4.75
CA PHE A 98 -16.04 -22.42 -5.60
C PHE A 98 -16.47 -23.69 -4.85
N ASP A 99 -15.99 -23.86 -3.62
CA ASP A 99 -16.11 -25.06 -2.80
C ASP A 99 -17.07 -24.89 -1.60
N ARG A 100 -17.44 -23.64 -1.29
CA ARG A 100 -18.13 -23.30 -0.06
C ARG A 100 -19.04 -22.08 -0.14
N HIS A 101 -20.01 -22.02 0.75
CA HIS A 101 -20.74 -20.81 1.11
C HIS A 101 -20.23 -20.27 2.44
N TYR A 102 -19.84 -19.00 2.45
CA TYR A 102 -19.27 -18.35 3.63
C TYR A 102 -20.06 -17.11 4.03
N CYS A 103 -20.50 -17.03 5.28
CA CYS A 103 -21.08 -15.82 5.84
C CYS A 103 -19.98 -14.89 6.37
N GLY A 104 -19.87 -13.68 5.82
CA GLY A 104 -18.89 -12.69 6.27
C GLY A 104 -19.21 -12.04 7.63
N LYS A 105 -20.40 -12.27 8.20
CA LYS A 105 -20.84 -11.68 9.48
C LYS A 105 -20.61 -12.62 10.66
N CYS A 106 -21.12 -13.85 10.61
CA CYS A 106 -20.94 -14.86 11.67
C CYS A 106 -19.87 -15.90 11.37
N CYS A 107 -19.15 -15.78 10.25
CA CYS A 107 -18.12 -16.74 9.81
C CYS A 107 -18.62 -18.17 9.54
N LEU A 108 -19.94 -18.41 9.51
CA LEU A 108 -20.53 -19.71 9.20
C LEU A 108 -20.12 -20.15 7.79
N THR A 109 -19.68 -21.41 7.67
CA THR A 109 -19.23 -21.99 6.40
C THR A 109 -19.96 -23.29 6.09
N TYR A 110 -20.49 -23.42 4.88
CA TYR A 110 -21.01 -24.68 4.33
C TYR A 110 -20.13 -25.12 3.16
N CYS A 111 -19.60 -26.33 3.20
CA CYS A 111 -18.84 -26.91 2.08
C CYS A 111 -19.77 -27.79 1.23
N PHE A 112 -19.65 -27.74 -0.09
CA PHE A 112 -20.47 -28.54 -1.00
C PHE A 112 -19.90 -29.90 -1.29
N ASN A 113 -18.58 -29.95 -1.52
CA ASN A 113 -17.87 -31.18 -1.76
C ASN A 113 -17.16 -31.53 -0.47
N LYS A 114 -17.64 -32.57 0.21
CA LYS A 114 -16.78 -33.26 1.17
C LYS A 114 -15.67 -33.91 0.34
N PRO A 115 -14.38 -33.76 0.70
CA PRO A 115 -13.40 -34.68 0.17
C PRO A 115 -13.88 -36.07 0.57
N GLU A 116 -14.09 -36.96 -0.41
CA GLU A 116 -14.24 -38.38 -0.12
C GLU A 116 -12.96 -38.79 0.64
N ASP A 117 -13.13 -39.22 1.88
CA ASP A 117 -12.03 -39.70 2.71
C ASP A 117 -11.34 -40.84 1.94
N LYS A 118 -10.12 -40.60 1.48
CA LYS A 118 -9.23 -41.63 0.92
C LYS A 118 -8.45 -42.29 2.05
#